data_AF-A0A0B7NMI0-F1
#
_entry.id   AF-A0A0B7NMI0-F1
#
_cell.length_a   1.000
_cell.length_b   1.000
_cell.length_c   1.000
_cell.angle_alpha   90.00
_cell.angle_beta   90.00
_cell.angle_gamma   90.00
#
_symmetry.space_group_name_H-M   'P 1'
#
loop_
_entity.id
_entity.type
_entity.pdbx_description
1 polymer ?
#
loop_
_entity_poly.entity_id
_entity_poly.type
_entity_poly.pdbx_seq_one_letter_code
_entity_poly.pdbx_strand_id
1 'polypeptide(L)'
;MTDNIINKIEMEPQLLIQQQKEQPKLKQPQTQLEGINSIYNELGTLIRSKSTNDVRSLSSISSSSSNATSQSLSCTYEMQIEKQRLKERTHSLAAQLDEKKSLLKSYHKEFNTINAQYLRRKQQNVTTSSRIEDLKQDILFLKTKHEDEIAHSIEIEQSKIGVETELHDLSQKLFEEANALVLEEKKEKLILQQGHDQVKLELESINTELNMVQGELQTLREAIANQPEETTRTKSTHDDYTLRAKLDIAALHGIPQPLQINRETQRDTLLLQEFDTFIKSLKLTSFTRLNSLPFMKHCIRSDIAPCLKRMYTGICRYKEEFTFNQKQTKTSNMETLITVKRAITIVIMLLYLWERNERRNGNCRDRISSVISFYSWLRQLKVQDNKMDLNEAYEEFTRLRLQMLLSRMGALSCLLNHLQND
;
A
#
# COMPACT_ATOMS: atom_id res chain seq x y z
N MET A 1 -31.80 0.83 -19.47
CA MET A 1 -31.03 1.96 -20.06
C MET A 1 -29.51 1.82 -19.87
N THR A 2 -29.00 0.73 -19.29
CA THR A 2 -27.58 0.49 -19.01
C THR A 2 -26.86 -0.43 -20.02
N ASP A 3 -27.59 -1.07 -20.94
CA ASP A 3 -27.00 -2.10 -21.82
C ASP A 3 -26.24 -1.55 -23.04
N ASN A 4 -26.18 -0.22 -23.23
CA ASN A 4 -25.60 0.40 -24.43
C ASN A 4 -24.14 0.88 -24.27
N ILE A 5 -23.52 0.69 -23.09
CA ILE A 5 -22.15 1.17 -22.83
C ILE A 5 -21.10 0.05 -22.96
N ILE A 6 -21.49 -1.22 -22.80
CA ILE A 6 -20.55 -2.35 -22.82
C ILE A 6 -20.02 -2.65 -24.24
N ASN A 7 -20.81 -2.40 -25.29
CA ASN A 7 -20.40 -2.69 -26.67
C ASN A 7 -19.40 -1.68 -27.28
N LYS A 8 -19.03 -0.61 -26.56
CA LYS A 8 -18.13 0.43 -27.11
C LYS A 8 -16.66 0.26 -26.75
N ILE A 9 -16.32 -0.67 -25.85
CA ILE A 9 -14.94 -0.88 -25.36
C ILE A 9 -14.22 -2.02 -26.11
N GLU A 10 -14.93 -2.88 -26.85
CA GLU A 10 -14.32 -4.05 -27.52
C GLU A 10 -13.74 -3.78 -28.93
N MET A 11 -13.98 -2.62 -29.56
CA MET A 11 -13.66 -2.41 -30.98
C MET A 11 -12.35 -1.67 -31.29
N GLU A 12 -11.59 -1.19 -30.29
CA GLU A 12 -10.42 -0.33 -30.52
C GLU A 12 -8.99 -0.96 -30.44
N PRO A 13 -8.74 -2.22 -30.00
CA PRO A 13 -7.36 -2.73 -29.98
C PRO A 13 -6.83 -3.32 -31.30
N GLN A 14 -7.70 -3.65 -32.26
CA GLN A 14 -7.27 -4.46 -33.42
C GLN A 14 -6.71 -3.66 -34.59
N LEU A 15 -6.96 -2.34 -34.69
CA LEU A 15 -6.51 -1.56 -35.85
C LEU A 15 -5.02 -1.13 -35.78
N LEU A 16 -4.38 -1.20 -34.62
CA LEU A 16 -3.02 -0.68 -34.42
C LEU A 16 -1.91 -1.71 -34.68
N ILE A 17 -2.22 -3.01 -34.75
CA ILE A 17 -1.21 -4.07 -34.90
C ILE A 17 -0.86 -4.34 -36.38
N GLN A 18 -1.67 -3.88 -37.34
CA GLN A 18 -1.49 -4.24 -38.75
C GLN A 18 -0.59 -3.30 -39.56
N GLN A 19 -0.14 -2.16 -38.99
CA GLN A 19 0.69 -1.18 -39.71
C GLN A 19 2.22 -1.32 -39.53
N GLN A 20 2.73 -2.27 -38.74
CA GLN A 20 4.18 -2.34 -38.43
C GLN A 20 4.97 -3.48 -39.11
N LYS A 21 4.40 -4.18 -40.10
CA LYS A 21 5.09 -5.31 -40.77
C LYS A 21 5.95 -4.96 -41.99
N GLU A 22 6.07 -3.68 -42.38
CA GLU A 22 6.90 -3.27 -43.52
C GLU A 22 8.06 -2.37 -43.07
N GLN A 23 9.19 -2.98 -42.72
CA GLN A 23 10.48 -2.28 -42.74
C GLN A 23 11.41 -2.91 -43.80
N PRO A 24 12.01 -2.10 -44.69
CA PRO A 24 12.91 -2.60 -45.72
C PRO A 24 14.28 -2.99 -45.13
N LYS A 25 14.73 -4.21 -45.42
CA LYS A 25 16.08 -4.69 -45.11
C LYS A 25 17.11 -3.88 -45.90
N LEU A 26 17.80 -2.95 -45.24
CA LEU A 26 18.96 -2.26 -45.81
C LEU A 26 20.13 -3.25 -45.99
N LYS A 27 20.45 -3.60 -47.24
CA LYS A 27 21.64 -4.38 -47.60
C LYS A 27 22.90 -3.54 -47.34
N GLN A 28 23.84 -4.08 -46.57
CA GLN A 28 25.16 -3.48 -46.33
C GLN A 28 26.05 -3.50 -47.60
N PRO A 29 26.81 -2.43 -47.89
CA PRO A 29 27.77 -2.40 -49.00
C PRO A 29 29.15 -2.90 -48.53
N GLN A 30 29.43 -4.20 -48.70
CA GLN A 30 30.76 -4.77 -48.38
C GLN A 30 31.75 -4.77 -49.56
N THR A 31 31.35 -4.39 -50.78
CA THR A 31 32.16 -4.60 -51.99
C THR A 31 33.13 -3.47 -52.38
N GLN A 32 33.21 -2.35 -51.65
CA GLN A 32 34.08 -1.23 -52.05
C GLN A 32 35.44 -1.17 -51.33
N LEU A 33 35.68 -1.98 -50.29
CA LEU A 33 36.92 -1.90 -49.51
C LEU A 33 38.09 -2.71 -50.12
N GLU A 34 37.81 -3.71 -50.96
CA GLU A 34 38.86 -4.58 -51.54
C GLU A 34 39.64 -3.89 -52.67
N GLY A 35 39.01 -2.98 -53.42
CA GLY A 35 39.68 -2.27 -54.52
C GLY A 35 40.78 -1.29 -54.08
N ILE A 36 40.65 -0.69 -52.89
CA ILE A 36 41.60 0.33 -52.42
C ILE A 36 42.93 -0.30 -51.98
N ASN A 37 42.89 -1.48 -51.37
CA ASN A 37 44.11 -2.16 -50.92
C ASN A 37 44.97 -2.69 -52.09
N SER A 38 44.36 -3.00 -53.24
CA SER A 38 45.08 -3.43 -54.44
C SER A 38 45.97 -2.32 -55.03
N ILE A 39 45.48 -1.07 -55.03
CA ILE A 39 46.18 0.07 -55.64
C ILE A 39 47.43 0.48 -54.83
N TYR A 40 47.36 0.39 -53.49
CA TYR A 40 48.51 0.69 -52.63
C TYR A 40 49.66 -0.32 -52.79
N ASN A 41 49.34 -1.59 -53.07
CA ASN A 41 50.35 -2.62 -53.29
C ASN A 41 51.08 -2.44 -54.64
N GLU A 42 50.38 -2.05 -55.71
CA GLU A 42 51.01 -1.77 -57.01
C GLU A 42 51.94 -0.54 -56.95
N LEU A 43 51.53 0.54 -56.27
CA LEU A 43 52.37 1.72 -56.08
C LEU A 43 53.64 1.43 -55.27
N GLY A 44 53.56 0.55 -54.27
CA GLY A 44 54.72 0.11 -53.49
C GLY A 44 55.77 -0.63 -54.32
N THR A 45 55.34 -1.44 -55.29
CA THR A 45 56.25 -2.16 -56.20
C THR A 45 56.95 -1.26 -57.22
N LEU A 46 56.28 -0.21 -57.70
CA LEU A 46 56.83 0.69 -58.72
C LEU A 46 57.94 1.61 -58.18
N ILE A 47 57.87 1.97 -56.89
CA ILE A 47 58.90 2.80 -56.25
C ILE A 47 60.17 1.98 -55.96
N ARG A 48 60.03 0.68 -55.65
CA ARG A 48 61.16 -0.20 -55.35
C ARG A 48 61.98 -0.57 -56.59
N SER A 49 61.38 -0.56 -57.78
CA SER A 49 62.06 -0.91 -59.04
C SER A 49 62.88 0.21 -59.70
N LYS A 50 62.81 1.46 -59.22
CA LYS A 50 63.58 2.60 -59.78
C LYS A 50 64.79 3.03 -58.98
N SER A 51 65.12 2.36 -57.86
CA SER A 51 66.22 2.76 -56.97
C SER A 51 67.58 2.09 -57.27
N THR A 52 67.69 1.28 -58.31
CA THR A 52 68.93 0.58 -58.68
C THR A 52 69.27 0.82 -60.14
N ASN A 53 69.59 2.06 -60.50
CA ASN A 53 70.29 2.34 -61.75
C ASN A 53 71.65 2.95 -61.46
N ASP A 54 72.66 2.23 -61.95
CA ASP A 54 74.08 2.45 -61.93
C ASP A 54 74.52 3.90 -62.19
N VAL A 55 75.31 4.43 -61.27
CA VAL A 55 76.29 5.49 -61.56
C VAL A 55 77.66 4.98 -61.14
N ARG A 56 78.17 4.00 -61.89
CA ARG A 56 79.59 3.65 -61.96
C ARG A 56 79.97 3.62 -63.42
N SER A 57 80.54 4.72 -63.91
CA SER A 57 81.60 4.77 -64.92
C SER A 57 81.77 6.21 -65.35
N LEU A 58 83.00 6.72 -65.22
CA LEU A 58 83.70 7.64 -66.12
C LEU A 58 84.76 8.40 -65.31
N SER A 59 85.83 7.67 -64.96
CA SER A 59 87.16 8.23 -64.78
C SER A 59 88.01 7.79 -65.96
N SER A 60 88.97 8.63 -66.35
CA SER A 60 90.03 8.43 -67.36
C SER A 60 89.67 8.89 -68.78
N ILE A 61 90.10 10.09 -69.17
CA ILE A 61 90.94 10.33 -70.35
C ILE A 61 91.87 11.51 -70.05
N SER A 62 93.16 11.24 -70.14
CA SER A 62 94.28 12.16 -69.98
C SER A 62 94.63 12.81 -71.33
N SER A 63 95.07 14.07 -71.26
CA SER A 63 96.18 14.68 -72.02
C SER A 63 96.26 14.47 -73.53
N SER A 64 96.18 15.58 -74.29
CA SER A 64 97.21 16.03 -75.26
C SER A 64 96.78 17.30 -76.00
N SER A 65 97.77 18.08 -76.44
CA SER A 65 97.76 19.03 -77.56
C SER A 65 97.69 20.53 -77.24
N SER A 66 98.88 21.09 -77.18
CA SER A 66 99.29 22.49 -77.28
C SER A 66 98.96 23.13 -78.64
N ASN A 67 98.36 24.33 -78.58
CA ASN A 67 98.36 25.46 -79.55
C ASN A 67 96.97 26.10 -79.72
N ALA A 68 96.56 27.01 -78.82
CA ALA A 68 95.48 27.99 -79.06
C ALA A 68 95.34 29.01 -77.90
N THR A 69 96.35 29.83 -77.63
CA THR A 69 96.37 30.74 -76.45
C THR A 69 95.42 31.96 -76.55
N SER A 70 94.66 32.12 -77.64
CA SER A 70 93.65 33.19 -77.76
C SER A 70 92.20 32.70 -77.96
N GLN A 71 91.97 31.48 -78.47
CA GLN A 71 90.62 30.85 -78.48
C GLN A 71 90.28 30.18 -77.13
N SER A 72 91.30 29.77 -76.35
CA SER A 72 91.12 29.17 -75.03
C SER A 72 90.50 30.12 -74.00
N LEU A 73 90.79 31.43 -74.06
CA LEU A 73 90.21 32.41 -73.12
C LEU A 73 88.71 32.63 -73.36
N SER A 74 88.28 32.68 -74.62
CA SER A 74 86.86 32.79 -74.99
C SER A 74 86.06 31.56 -74.54
N CYS A 75 86.61 30.35 -74.74
CA CYS A 75 85.98 29.11 -74.31
C CYS A 75 85.83 29.03 -72.78
N THR A 76 86.85 29.47 -72.02
CA THR A 76 86.76 29.48 -70.55
C THR A 76 85.72 30.47 -70.01
N TYR A 77 85.48 31.58 -70.71
CA TYR A 77 84.47 32.56 -70.33
C TYR A 77 83.04 32.04 -70.57
N GLU A 78 82.79 31.40 -71.72
CA GLU A 78 81.50 30.76 -72.01
C GLU A 78 81.19 29.62 -71.04
N MET A 79 82.18 28.78 -70.73
CA MET A 79 82.05 27.72 -69.72
C MET A 79 81.71 28.29 -68.32
N GLN A 80 82.26 29.46 -67.98
CA GLN A 80 81.96 30.12 -66.70
C GLN A 80 80.51 30.63 -66.64
N ILE A 81 80.01 31.21 -67.74
CA ILE A 81 78.60 31.64 -67.85
C ILE A 81 77.66 30.44 -67.75
N GLU A 82 77.96 29.36 -68.48
CA GLU A 82 77.15 28.15 -68.45
C GLU A 82 77.13 27.52 -67.06
N LYS A 83 78.29 27.44 -66.39
CA LYS A 83 78.39 27.00 -64.99
C LYS A 83 77.52 27.84 -64.07
N GLN A 84 77.47 29.15 -64.25
CA GLN A 84 76.62 30.03 -63.45
C GLN A 84 75.13 29.80 -63.73
N ARG A 85 74.73 29.67 -65.00
CA ARG A 85 73.35 29.31 -65.38
C ARG A 85 72.93 27.95 -64.81
N LEU A 86 73.82 26.96 -64.83
CA LEU A 86 73.56 25.64 -64.23
C LEU A 86 73.42 25.73 -62.71
N LYS A 87 74.21 26.56 -62.03
CA LYS A 87 74.03 26.83 -60.59
C LYS A 87 72.68 27.45 -60.29
N GLU A 88 72.28 28.48 -61.03
CA GLU A 88 70.98 29.14 -60.87
C GLU A 88 69.83 28.16 -61.12
N ARG A 89 69.94 27.34 -62.17
CA ARG A 89 68.97 26.26 -62.43
C ARG A 89 68.93 25.24 -61.31
N THR A 90 70.07 24.86 -60.76
CA THR A 90 70.17 23.93 -59.61
C THR A 90 69.50 24.51 -58.37
N HIS A 91 69.73 25.80 -58.08
CA HIS A 91 69.07 26.49 -56.97
C HIS A 91 67.55 26.62 -57.17
N SER A 92 67.10 26.97 -58.38
CA SER A 92 65.67 27.05 -58.72
C SER A 92 64.97 25.69 -58.57
N LEU A 93 65.59 24.63 -59.08
CA LEU A 93 65.06 23.27 -58.94
C LEU A 93 65.05 22.81 -57.48
N ALA A 94 66.09 23.15 -56.69
CA ALA A 94 66.12 22.85 -55.27
C ALA A 94 64.99 23.57 -54.51
N ALA A 95 64.74 24.85 -54.81
CA ALA A 95 63.64 25.60 -54.21
C ALA A 95 62.27 25.00 -54.57
N GLN A 96 62.06 24.62 -55.84
CA GLN A 96 60.83 23.93 -56.26
C GLN A 96 60.65 22.59 -55.57
N LEU A 97 61.73 21.81 -55.40
CA LEU A 97 61.68 20.54 -54.69
C LEU A 97 61.28 20.72 -53.21
N ASP A 98 61.81 21.76 -52.56
CA ASP A 98 61.48 22.06 -51.16
C ASP A 98 60.04 22.58 -51.00
N GLU A 99 59.54 23.37 -51.95
CA GLU A 99 58.13 23.77 -52.00
C GLU A 99 57.21 22.54 -52.14
N LYS A 100 57.49 21.64 -53.10
CA LYS A 100 56.71 20.41 -53.29
C LYS A 100 56.78 19.48 -52.07
N LYS A 101 57.92 19.39 -51.40
CA LYS A 101 58.06 18.64 -50.13
C LYS A 101 57.21 19.27 -49.02
N SER A 102 57.19 20.60 -48.91
CA SER A 102 56.36 21.31 -47.94
C SER A 102 54.87 21.06 -48.19
N LEU A 103 54.45 21.15 -49.45
CA LEU A 103 53.07 20.87 -49.88
C LEU A 103 52.67 19.42 -49.55
N LEU A 104 53.53 18.44 -49.85
CA LEU A 104 53.28 17.03 -49.53
C LEU A 104 53.14 16.80 -48.02
N LYS A 105 53.94 17.49 -47.19
CA LYS A 105 53.81 17.45 -45.72
C LYS A 105 52.47 18.02 -45.26
N SER A 106 51.99 19.11 -45.89
CA SER A 106 50.66 19.68 -45.61
C SER A 106 49.55 18.70 -45.94
N TYR A 107 49.56 18.11 -47.13
CA TYR A 107 48.56 17.11 -47.52
C TYR A 107 48.59 15.87 -46.63
N HIS A 108 49.77 15.40 -46.24
CA HIS A 108 49.87 14.28 -45.30
C HIS A 108 49.25 14.62 -43.94
N LYS A 109 49.45 15.85 -43.44
CA LYS A 109 48.81 16.32 -42.19
C LYS A 109 47.29 16.41 -42.32
N GLU A 110 46.78 16.95 -43.42
CA GLU A 110 45.35 17.02 -43.70
C GLU A 110 44.72 15.63 -43.82
N PHE A 111 45.36 14.73 -44.56
CA PHE A 111 44.95 13.33 -44.68
C PHE A 111 44.87 12.64 -43.31
N ASN A 112 45.90 12.79 -42.48
CA ASN A 112 45.90 12.23 -41.12
C ASN A 112 44.78 12.82 -40.26
N THR A 113 44.49 14.11 -40.40
CA THR A 113 43.41 14.78 -39.68
C THR A 113 42.04 14.25 -40.10
N ILE A 114 41.80 14.13 -41.41
CA ILE A 114 40.56 13.57 -41.97
C ILE A 114 40.39 12.10 -41.54
N ASN A 115 41.45 11.30 -41.62
CA ASN A 115 41.42 9.90 -41.20
C ASN A 115 41.09 9.75 -39.70
N ALA A 116 41.68 10.58 -38.84
CA ALA A 116 41.35 10.60 -37.41
C ALA A 116 39.88 10.97 -37.15
N GLN A 117 39.34 11.95 -37.89
CA GLN A 117 37.92 12.31 -37.81
C GLN A 117 37.00 11.17 -38.29
N TYR A 118 37.36 10.50 -39.39
CA TYR A 118 36.64 9.35 -39.91
C TYR A 118 36.57 8.22 -38.87
N LEU A 119 37.70 7.87 -38.26
CA LEU A 119 37.75 6.83 -37.22
C LEU A 119 36.89 7.20 -35.99
N ARG A 120 36.94 8.47 -35.55
CA ARG A 120 36.09 8.96 -34.45
C ARG A 120 34.59 8.82 -34.78
N ARG A 121 34.17 9.26 -35.97
CA ARG A 121 32.77 9.14 -36.41
C ARG A 121 32.34 7.67 -36.55
N LYS A 122 33.22 6.81 -37.06
CA LYS A 122 32.97 5.38 -37.16
C LYS A 122 32.74 4.76 -35.78
N GLN A 123 33.57 5.09 -34.79
CA GLN A 123 33.39 4.64 -33.41
C GLN A 123 32.08 5.19 -32.81
N GLN A 124 31.78 6.47 -33.03
CA GLN A 124 30.54 7.08 -32.57
C GLN A 124 29.31 6.36 -33.16
N ASN A 125 29.32 6.03 -34.46
CA ASN A 125 28.24 5.28 -35.10
C ASN A 125 28.05 3.89 -34.50
N VAL A 126 29.14 3.20 -34.14
CA VAL A 126 29.04 1.90 -33.44
C VAL A 126 28.38 2.09 -32.07
N THR A 127 28.79 3.09 -31.30
CA THR A 127 28.21 3.35 -29.97
C THR A 127 26.74 3.76 -30.04
N THR A 128 26.35 4.60 -31.00
CA THR A 128 24.95 5.00 -31.18
C THR A 128 24.10 3.84 -31.68
N SER A 129 24.64 2.99 -32.57
CA SER A 129 23.97 1.78 -33.01
C SER A 129 23.71 0.81 -31.87
N SER A 130 24.67 0.61 -30.96
CA SER A 130 24.47 -0.21 -29.75
C SER A 130 23.36 0.35 -28.87
N ARG A 131 23.39 1.66 -28.59
CA ARG A 131 22.36 2.31 -27.78
C ARG A 131 20.96 2.23 -28.40
N ILE A 132 20.86 2.32 -29.73
CA ILE A 132 19.58 2.14 -30.43
C ILE A 132 19.06 0.72 -30.24
N GLU A 133 19.93 -0.29 -30.25
CA GLU A 133 19.52 -1.67 -30.03
C GLU A 133 19.06 -1.90 -28.59
N ASP A 134 19.78 -1.36 -27.60
CA ASP A 134 19.38 -1.42 -26.19
C ASP A 134 17.98 -0.80 -25.99
N LEU A 135 17.74 0.39 -26.55
CA LEU A 135 16.43 1.06 -26.47
C LEU A 135 15.31 0.28 -27.16
N LYS A 136 15.62 -0.46 -28.24
CA LYS A 136 14.62 -1.33 -28.89
C LYS A 136 14.24 -2.50 -27.98
N GLN A 137 15.21 -3.10 -27.29
CA GLN A 137 14.94 -4.17 -26.33
C GLN A 137 14.08 -3.64 -25.16
N ASP A 138 14.39 -2.44 -24.66
CA ASP A 138 13.58 -1.79 -23.60
C ASP A 138 12.14 -1.53 -24.06
N ILE A 139 11.95 -1.04 -25.29
CA ILE A 139 10.61 -0.83 -25.86
C ILE A 139 9.84 -2.15 -26.00
N LEU A 140 10.50 -3.22 -26.44
CA LEU A 140 9.89 -4.54 -26.54
C LEU A 140 9.48 -5.07 -25.16
N PHE A 141 10.36 -4.95 -24.17
CA PHE A 141 10.07 -5.33 -22.79
C PHE A 141 8.87 -4.56 -22.22
N LEU A 142 8.83 -3.24 -22.42
CA LEU A 142 7.70 -2.42 -21.98
C LEU A 142 6.40 -2.79 -22.69
N LYS A 143 6.45 -3.14 -23.97
CA LYS A 143 5.28 -3.60 -24.73
C LYS A 143 4.73 -4.91 -24.15
N THR A 144 5.58 -5.89 -23.89
CA THR A 144 5.16 -7.15 -23.25
C THR A 144 4.56 -6.90 -21.86
N LYS A 145 5.20 -6.07 -21.04
CA LYS A 145 4.66 -5.72 -19.71
C LYS A 145 3.29 -5.03 -19.79
N HIS A 146 3.09 -4.16 -20.78
CA HIS A 146 1.80 -3.50 -21.00
C HIS A 146 0.72 -4.50 -21.47
N GLU A 147 1.07 -5.46 -22.33
CA GLU A 147 0.17 -6.56 -22.71
C GLU A 147 -0.24 -7.41 -21.50
N ASP A 148 0.71 -7.72 -20.60
CA ASP A 148 0.43 -8.43 -19.34
C ASP A 148 -0.49 -7.62 -18.40
N GLU A 149 -0.27 -6.31 -18.31
CA GLU A 149 -1.09 -5.41 -17.48
C GLU A 149 -2.52 -5.27 -18.02
N ILE A 150 -2.70 -5.25 -19.34
CA ILE A 150 -4.03 -5.33 -19.97
C ILE A 150 -4.70 -6.66 -19.63
N ALA A 151 -3.99 -7.78 -19.79
CA ALA A 151 -4.55 -9.10 -19.49
C ALA A 151 -4.99 -9.21 -18.03
N HIS A 152 -4.17 -8.71 -17.11
CA HIS A 152 -4.50 -8.67 -15.69
C HIS A 152 -5.70 -7.75 -15.38
N SER A 153 -5.79 -6.61 -16.04
CA SER A 153 -6.92 -5.68 -15.87
C SER A 153 -8.24 -6.30 -16.35
N ILE A 154 -8.21 -7.07 -17.44
CA ILE A 154 -9.37 -7.83 -17.94
C ILE A 154 -9.80 -8.89 -16.92
N GLU A 155 -8.85 -9.65 -16.35
CA GLU A 155 -9.14 -10.66 -15.32
C GLU A 155 -9.80 -10.04 -14.07
N ILE A 156 -9.28 -8.88 -13.62
CA ILE A 156 -9.87 -8.14 -12.49
C ILE A 156 -11.31 -7.70 -12.80
N GLU A 157 -11.56 -7.16 -14.00
CA GLU A 157 -12.91 -6.70 -14.37
C GLU A 157 -13.89 -7.87 -14.47
N GLN A 158 -13.47 -9.01 -15.02
CA GLN A 158 -14.28 -10.23 -15.03
C GLN A 158 -14.60 -10.73 -13.62
N SER A 159 -13.62 -10.72 -12.72
CA SER A 159 -13.83 -11.09 -11.31
C SER A 159 -14.77 -10.12 -10.60
N LYS A 160 -14.67 -8.81 -10.90
CA LYS A 160 -15.56 -7.78 -10.36
C LYS A 160 -17.00 -8.01 -10.80
N ILE A 161 -17.23 -8.25 -12.09
CA ILE A 161 -18.57 -8.56 -12.63
C ILE A 161 -19.15 -9.79 -11.92
N GLY A 162 -18.36 -10.85 -11.74
CA GLY A 162 -18.80 -12.05 -11.01
C GLY A 162 -19.27 -11.76 -9.58
N VAL A 163 -18.50 -10.95 -8.84
CA VAL A 163 -18.88 -10.55 -7.47
C VAL A 163 -20.13 -9.66 -7.45
N GLU A 164 -20.28 -8.76 -8.43
CA GLU A 164 -21.48 -7.92 -8.57
C GLU A 164 -22.73 -8.76 -8.85
N THR A 165 -22.62 -9.78 -9.71
CA THR A 165 -23.70 -10.75 -9.96
C THR A 165 -24.07 -11.53 -8.70
N GLU A 166 -23.09 -12.10 -7.99
CA GLU A 166 -23.35 -12.84 -6.74
C GLU A 166 -24.01 -11.96 -5.66
N LEU A 167 -23.59 -10.69 -5.55
CA LEU A 167 -24.16 -9.74 -4.60
C LEU A 167 -25.60 -9.39 -4.98
N HIS A 168 -25.88 -9.21 -6.27
CA HIS A 168 -27.24 -8.97 -6.77
C HIS A 168 -28.16 -10.15 -6.44
N ASP A 169 -27.71 -11.38 -6.74
CA ASP A 169 -28.47 -12.60 -6.47
C ASP A 169 -28.76 -12.78 -4.97
N LEU A 170 -27.78 -12.52 -4.11
CA LEU A 170 -27.96 -12.60 -2.67
C LEU A 170 -28.93 -11.52 -2.17
N SER A 171 -28.80 -10.29 -2.68
CA SER A 171 -29.72 -9.20 -2.36
C SER A 171 -31.15 -9.56 -2.76
N GLN A 172 -31.35 -10.13 -3.95
CA GLN A 172 -32.66 -10.57 -4.42
C GLN A 172 -33.25 -11.63 -3.50
N LYS A 173 -32.48 -12.68 -3.16
CA LYS A 173 -32.93 -13.74 -2.23
C LYS A 173 -33.31 -13.20 -0.87
N LEU A 174 -32.55 -12.26 -0.31
CA LEU A 174 -32.87 -11.64 0.98
C LEU A 174 -34.18 -10.84 0.93
N PHE A 175 -34.46 -10.15 -0.17
CA PHE A 175 -35.74 -9.46 -0.35
C PHE A 175 -36.92 -10.43 -0.51
N GLU A 176 -36.74 -11.51 -1.27
CA GLU A 176 -37.74 -12.56 -1.44
C GLU A 176 -38.06 -13.24 -0.10
N GLU A 177 -37.04 -13.60 0.68
CA GLU A 177 -37.19 -14.21 2.01
C GLU A 177 -37.84 -13.26 3.02
N ALA A 178 -37.42 -11.98 3.06
CA ALA A 178 -38.05 -10.99 3.93
C ALA A 178 -39.54 -10.77 3.58
N ASN A 179 -39.89 -10.76 2.29
CA ASN A 179 -41.28 -10.66 1.86
C ASN A 179 -42.10 -11.89 2.24
N ALA A 180 -41.52 -13.09 2.13
CA ALA A 180 -42.17 -14.33 2.55
C ALA A 180 -42.47 -14.33 4.07
N LEU A 181 -41.49 -13.92 4.89
CA LEU A 181 -41.67 -13.80 6.34
C LEU A 181 -42.74 -12.78 6.73
N VAL A 182 -42.77 -11.62 6.06
CA VAL A 182 -43.81 -10.60 6.31
C VAL A 182 -45.20 -11.11 5.92
N LEU A 183 -45.31 -11.89 4.86
CA LEU A 183 -46.58 -12.50 4.44
C LEU A 183 -47.04 -13.53 5.47
N GLU A 184 -46.13 -14.36 5.99
CA GLU A 184 -46.40 -15.35 7.04
C GLU A 184 -46.84 -14.67 8.35
N GLU A 185 -46.12 -13.65 8.80
CA GLU A 185 -46.47 -12.89 10.01
C GLU A 185 -47.86 -12.24 9.89
N LYS A 186 -48.21 -11.69 8.72
CA LYS A 186 -49.55 -11.15 8.47
C LYS A 186 -50.64 -12.21 8.55
N LYS A 187 -50.36 -13.42 8.05
CA LYS A 187 -51.28 -14.55 8.10
C LYS A 187 -51.48 -15.01 9.55
N GLU A 188 -50.41 -15.18 10.31
CA GLU A 188 -50.47 -15.54 11.72
C GLU A 188 -51.21 -14.50 12.56
N LYS A 189 -50.92 -13.21 12.32
CA LYS A 189 -51.61 -12.10 12.98
C LYS A 189 -53.12 -12.14 12.72
N LEU A 190 -53.54 -12.45 11.49
CA LEU A 190 -54.97 -12.60 11.17
C LEU A 190 -55.62 -13.75 11.93
N ILE A 191 -54.95 -14.91 12.02
CA ILE A 191 -55.44 -16.07 12.78
C ILE A 191 -55.55 -15.73 14.28
N LEU A 192 -54.55 -15.08 14.85
CA LEU A 192 -54.56 -14.65 16.26
C LEU A 192 -55.66 -13.62 16.52
N GLN A 193 -55.88 -12.70 15.60
CA GLN A 193 -56.95 -11.70 15.71
C GLN A 193 -58.33 -12.37 15.70
N GLN A 194 -58.57 -13.32 14.79
CA GLN A 194 -59.81 -14.11 14.77
C GLN A 194 -60.01 -14.89 16.09
N GLY A 195 -58.96 -15.51 16.63
CA GLY A 195 -59.03 -16.21 17.91
C GLY A 195 -59.31 -15.28 19.10
N HIS A 196 -58.71 -14.09 19.11
CA HIS A 196 -58.99 -13.07 20.11
C HIS A 196 -60.45 -12.61 20.07
N ASP A 197 -60.97 -12.35 18.87
CA ASP A 197 -62.37 -11.93 18.69
C ASP A 197 -63.35 -13.01 19.15
N GLN A 198 -63.04 -14.30 18.91
CA GLN A 198 -63.83 -15.43 19.41
C GLN A 198 -63.86 -15.50 20.95
N VAL A 199 -62.69 -15.45 21.60
CA VAL A 199 -62.60 -15.47 23.07
C VAL A 199 -63.31 -14.27 23.69
N LYS A 200 -63.23 -13.11 23.04
CA LYS A 200 -63.93 -11.90 23.48
C LYS A 200 -65.45 -12.10 23.46
N LEU A 201 -66.00 -12.69 22.40
CA LEU A 201 -67.44 -13.02 22.31
C LEU A 201 -67.86 -14.00 23.40
N GLU A 202 -67.05 -15.02 23.69
CA GLU A 202 -67.31 -15.98 24.77
C GLU A 202 -67.30 -15.32 26.16
N LEU A 203 -66.34 -14.42 26.41
CA LEU A 203 -66.27 -13.65 27.65
C LEU A 203 -67.49 -12.73 27.82
N GLU A 204 -67.91 -12.06 26.75
CA GLU A 204 -69.13 -11.25 26.76
C GLU A 204 -70.36 -12.11 27.09
N SER A 205 -70.48 -13.30 26.50
CA SER A 205 -71.55 -14.27 26.81
C SER A 205 -71.53 -14.70 28.29
N ILE A 206 -70.40 -15.18 28.81
CA ILE A 206 -70.27 -15.62 30.21
C ILE A 206 -70.55 -14.46 31.17
N ASN A 207 -70.09 -13.25 30.85
CA ASN A 207 -70.36 -12.08 31.67
C ASN A 207 -71.85 -11.74 31.71
N THR A 208 -72.58 -11.90 30.60
CA THR A 208 -74.05 -11.75 30.62
C THR A 208 -74.73 -12.81 31.49
N GLU A 209 -74.30 -14.07 31.42
CA GLU A 209 -74.80 -15.15 32.29
C GLU A 209 -74.52 -14.88 33.77
N LEU A 210 -73.29 -14.47 34.10
CA LEU A 210 -72.90 -14.10 35.46
C LEU A 210 -73.79 -12.98 36.01
N ASN A 211 -74.06 -11.94 35.21
CA ASN A 211 -74.90 -10.82 35.61
C ASN A 211 -76.36 -11.27 35.86
N MET A 212 -76.89 -12.22 35.07
CA MET A 212 -78.21 -12.81 35.33
C MET A 212 -78.23 -13.54 36.69
N VAL A 213 -77.26 -14.41 36.94
CA VAL A 213 -77.13 -15.16 38.22
C VAL A 213 -76.94 -14.22 39.41
N GLN A 214 -76.13 -13.16 39.26
CA GLN A 214 -75.97 -12.15 40.31
C GLN A 214 -77.29 -11.43 40.59
N GLY A 215 -78.08 -11.11 39.57
CA GLY A 215 -79.42 -10.54 39.74
C GLY A 215 -80.37 -11.46 40.52
N GLU A 216 -80.35 -12.77 40.22
CA GLU A 216 -81.10 -13.78 40.98
C GLU A 216 -80.65 -13.86 42.43
N LEU A 217 -79.34 -13.92 42.68
CA LEU A 217 -78.77 -13.94 44.04
C LEU A 217 -79.09 -12.67 44.83
N GLN A 218 -79.07 -11.51 44.19
CA GLN A 218 -79.44 -10.24 44.81
C GLN A 218 -80.92 -10.26 45.24
N THR A 219 -81.80 -10.76 44.38
CA THR A 219 -83.22 -10.97 44.70
C THR A 219 -83.39 -11.91 45.90
N LEU A 220 -82.61 -13.01 45.94
CA LEU A 220 -82.62 -13.96 47.04
C LEU A 220 -82.10 -13.35 48.35
N ARG A 221 -81.03 -12.54 48.28
CA ARG A 221 -80.48 -11.81 49.43
C ARG A 221 -81.47 -10.80 49.97
N GLU A 222 -82.18 -10.07 49.13
CA GLU A 222 -83.23 -9.14 49.55
C GLU A 222 -84.38 -9.89 50.25
N ALA A 223 -84.74 -11.08 49.76
CA ALA A 223 -85.70 -11.95 50.44
C ALA A 223 -85.20 -12.44 51.82
N ILE A 224 -83.92 -12.78 51.95
CA ILE A 224 -83.31 -13.22 53.21
C ILE A 224 -83.07 -12.04 54.17
N ALA A 225 -82.67 -10.87 53.70
CA ALA A 225 -82.44 -9.67 54.53
C ALA A 225 -83.74 -9.12 55.14
N ASN A 226 -84.89 -9.53 54.62
CA ASN A 226 -86.18 -9.34 55.28
C ASN A 226 -86.42 -10.33 56.46
N GLN A 227 -85.43 -11.18 56.81
CA GLN A 227 -85.32 -11.87 58.10
C GLN A 227 -84.30 -11.14 59.01
N PRO A 228 -84.61 -10.94 60.30
CA PRO A 228 -83.73 -10.24 61.24
C PRO A 228 -82.56 -11.10 61.75
N GLU A 229 -81.47 -10.41 62.14
CA GLU A 229 -80.23 -10.84 62.85
C GLU A 229 -79.03 -11.24 61.97
N GLU A 230 -77.76 -10.98 62.28
CA GLU A 230 -77.01 -10.24 63.32
C GLU A 230 -75.57 -10.03 62.78
N THR A 231 -74.83 -9.07 63.35
CA THR A 231 -73.52 -8.58 62.86
C THR A 231 -72.33 -9.38 63.41
N THR A 232 -71.23 -9.53 62.63
CA THR A 232 -69.84 -9.34 63.13
C THR A 232 -68.79 -9.39 62.00
N ARG A 233 -67.78 -8.53 62.14
CA ARG A 233 -66.76 -8.12 61.14
C ARG A 233 -65.39 -8.26 61.81
N THR A 234 -64.45 -9.01 61.25
CA THR A 234 -63.04 -9.06 61.71
C THR A 234 -62.09 -8.61 60.60
N LYS A 235 -61.20 -7.66 60.93
CA LYS A 235 -60.18 -7.06 60.06
C LYS A 235 -58.81 -7.64 60.45
N SER A 236 -58.00 -8.10 59.48
CA SER A 236 -56.63 -8.59 59.73
C SER A 236 -55.56 -7.62 59.22
N THR A 237 -54.69 -7.21 60.13
CA THR A 237 -53.21 -7.03 60.02
C THR A 237 -52.59 -6.99 58.61
N HIS A 238 -52.33 -5.80 58.07
CA HIS A 238 -51.54 -5.55 56.84
C HIS A 238 -50.39 -4.53 57.06
N ASP A 239 -50.06 -4.14 58.30
CA ASP A 239 -49.16 -2.99 58.54
C ASP A 239 -47.65 -3.30 58.52
N ASP A 240 -47.22 -4.56 58.36
CA ASP A 240 -45.80 -4.95 58.54
C ASP A 240 -44.94 -4.84 57.26
N TYR A 241 -45.53 -4.78 56.07
CA TYR A 241 -44.79 -4.71 54.80
C TYR A 241 -44.27 -3.31 54.45
N THR A 242 -44.88 -2.27 55.03
CA THR A 242 -44.59 -0.87 54.69
C THR A 242 -43.29 -0.36 55.34
N LEU A 243 -42.85 -0.95 56.45
CA LEU A 243 -41.63 -0.56 57.14
C LEU A 243 -40.37 -1.08 56.43
N ARG A 244 -40.46 -2.28 55.82
CA ARG A 244 -39.36 -2.90 55.09
C ARG A 244 -39.02 -2.15 53.79
N ALA A 245 -40.04 -1.72 53.06
CA ALA A 245 -39.85 -0.94 51.83
C ALA A 245 -39.17 0.43 52.08
N LYS A 246 -39.34 1.03 53.26
CA LYS A 246 -38.75 2.34 53.59
C LYS A 246 -37.25 2.29 53.87
N LEU A 247 -36.75 1.17 54.42
CA LEU A 247 -35.31 0.99 54.69
C LEU A 247 -34.51 0.74 53.42
N ASP A 248 -35.05 -0.02 52.47
CA ASP A 248 -34.38 -0.30 51.19
C ASP A 248 -34.31 0.94 50.28
N ILE A 249 -35.29 1.86 50.40
CA ILE A 249 -35.29 3.13 49.65
C ILE A 249 -34.26 4.12 50.22
N ALA A 250 -34.00 4.14 51.52
CA ALA A 250 -33.01 5.04 52.13
C ALA A 250 -31.57 4.70 51.71
N ALA A 251 -31.28 3.41 51.47
CA ALA A 251 -29.98 2.94 51.00
C ALA A 251 -29.66 3.38 49.55
N LEU A 252 -30.68 3.63 48.72
CA LEU A 252 -30.52 4.07 47.33
C LEU A 252 -30.23 5.57 47.17
N HIS A 253 -30.45 6.40 48.20
CA HIS A 253 -30.40 7.86 48.09
C HIS A 253 -29.15 8.52 48.71
N GLY A 254 -28.13 7.74 49.10
CA GLY A 254 -26.80 8.28 49.41
C GLY A 254 -26.73 9.26 50.60
N ILE A 255 -27.58 9.10 51.62
CA ILE A 255 -27.49 9.87 52.85
C ILE A 255 -26.22 9.43 53.62
N PRO A 256 -25.27 10.34 53.90
CA PRO A 256 -23.98 9.98 54.46
C PRO A 256 -24.10 9.59 55.94
N GLN A 257 -23.68 8.37 56.28
CA GLN A 257 -23.43 7.97 57.65
C GLN A 257 -21.96 8.20 58.05
N PRO A 258 -21.68 8.53 59.32
CA PRO A 258 -20.34 8.78 59.85
C PRO A 258 -19.68 7.46 60.26
N LEU A 259 -19.17 6.68 59.31
CA LEU A 259 -18.32 5.51 59.60
C LEU A 259 -17.13 5.48 58.65
N GLN A 260 -15.94 5.31 59.22
CA GLN A 260 -14.69 5.07 58.48
C GLN A 260 -14.90 3.89 57.53
N ILE A 261 -14.90 4.18 56.23
CA ILE A 261 -14.96 3.15 55.19
C ILE A 261 -13.62 2.41 55.24
N ASN A 262 -13.66 1.25 55.90
CA ASN A 262 -12.65 0.22 55.80
C ASN A 262 -12.35 -0.01 54.31
N ARG A 263 -11.10 0.22 53.85
CA ARG A 263 -10.67 0.03 52.44
C ARG A 263 -10.80 -1.43 51.95
N GLU A 264 -11.23 -2.33 52.82
CA GLU A 264 -11.72 -3.67 52.49
C GLU A 264 -13.16 -3.67 51.93
N THR A 265 -13.68 -2.53 51.47
CA THR A 265 -14.97 -2.45 50.79
C THR A 265 -14.97 -3.39 49.58
N GLN A 266 -15.59 -4.55 49.79
CA GLN A 266 -16.04 -5.52 48.80
C GLN A 266 -15.21 -5.53 47.52
N ARG A 267 -13.99 -6.06 47.61
CA ARG A 267 -13.42 -6.68 46.40
C ARG A 267 -14.45 -7.70 45.95
N ASP A 268 -14.98 -7.50 44.75
CA ASP A 268 -15.94 -8.44 44.19
C ASP A 268 -15.21 -9.77 44.02
N THR A 269 -15.46 -10.69 44.96
CA THR A 269 -14.80 -12.00 45.04
C THR A 269 -14.97 -12.76 43.73
N LEU A 270 -16.08 -12.52 43.02
CA LEU A 270 -16.35 -13.12 41.72
C LEU A 270 -15.41 -12.56 40.65
N LEU A 271 -15.22 -11.24 40.59
CA LEU A 271 -14.28 -10.63 39.64
C LEU A 271 -12.83 -11.05 39.90
N LEU A 272 -12.45 -11.20 41.17
CA LEU A 272 -11.10 -11.68 41.51
C LEU A 272 -10.90 -13.13 41.07
N GLN A 273 -11.91 -13.99 41.22
CA GLN A 273 -11.88 -15.38 40.76
C GLN A 273 -11.87 -15.48 39.22
N GLU A 274 -12.64 -14.64 38.52
CA GLU A 274 -12.60 -14.54 37.06
C GLU A 274 -11.21 -14.08 36.59
N PHE A 275 -10.61 -13.12 37.30
CA PHE A 275 -9.27 -12.62 37.00
C PHE A 275 -8.20 -13.69 37.25
N ASP A 276 -8.25 -14.44 38.35
CA ASP A 276 -7.33 -15.57 38.59
C ASP A 276 -7.42 -16.63 37.48
N THR A 277 -8.65 -16.96 37.06
CA THR A 277 -8.89 -17.87 35.92
C THR A 277 -8.30 -17.33 34.63
N PHE A 278 -8.41 -16.02 34.41
CA PHE A 278 -7.78 -15.34 33.28
C PHE A 278 -6.26 -15.40 33.35
N ILE A 279 -5.62 -15.16 34.49
CA ILE A 279 -4.16 -15.23 34.66
C ILE A 279 -3.64 -16.65 34.36
N LYS A 280 -4.33 -17.69 34.85
CA LYS A 280 -3.99 -19.08 34.54
C LYS A 280 -4.08 -19.36 33.03
N SER A 281 -5.14 -18.85 32.38
CA SER A 281 -5.34 -18.99 30.94
C SER A 281 -4.35 -18.18 30.10
N LEU A 282 -3.93 -17.01 30.60
CA LEU A 282 -2.99 -16.09 29.96
C LEU A 282 -1.62 -16.73 29.74
N LYS A 283 -1.15 -17.52 30.72
CA LYS A 283 0.12 -18.26 30.64
C LYS A 283 0.11 -19.29 29.51
N LEU A 284 -1.00 -20.02 29.36
CA LEU A 284 -1.14 -21.09 28.36
C LEU A 284 -1.45 -20.56 26.95
N THR A 285 -2.12 -19.42 26.85
CA THR A 285 -2.64 -18.90 25.58
C THR A 285 -1.60 -18.05 24.85
N SER A 286 -1.30 -18.32 23.58
CA SER A 286 -0.43 -17.47 22.77
C SER A 286 -0.92 -16.01 22.73
N PHE A 287 -0.01 -15.04 22.63
CA PHE A 287 -0.41 -13.62 22.62
C PHE A 287 -1.33 -13.29 21.43
N THR A 288 -1.23 -14.04 20.34
CA THR A 288 -2.10 -13.95 19.16
C THR A 288 -3.56 -14.31 19.45
N ARG A 289 -3.81 -15.15 20.45
CA ARG A 289 -5.14 -15.60 20.89
C ARG A 289 -5.60 -14.91 22.17
N LEU A 290 -4.84 -13.93 22.70
CA LEU A 290 -5.17 -13.21 23.93
C LEU A 290 -6.58 -12.61 23.90
N ASN A 291 -6.93 -11.96 22.79
CA ASN A 291 -8.22 -11.30 22.60
C ASN A 291 -9.41 -12.27 22.47
N SER A 292 -9.14 -13.59 22.34
CA SER A 292 -10.18 -14.61 22.30
C SER A 292 -10.64 -15.08 23.68
N LEU A 293 -9.87 -14.77 24.74
CA LEU A 293 -10.21 -15.14 26.12
C LEU A 293 -11.46 -14.39 26.60
N PRO A 294 -12.40 -15.04 27.31
CA PRO A 294 -13.66 -14.41 27.76
C PRO A 294 -13.46 -13.10 28.53
N PHE A 295 -12.52 -13.10 29.47
CA PHE A 295 -12.19 -11.92 30.28
C PHE A 295 -11.66 -10.75 29.42
N MET A 296 -10.81 -11.05 28.42
CA MET A 296 -10.33 -10.05 27.48
C MET A 296 -11.43 -9.55 26.55
N LYS A 297 -12.35 -10.40 26.11
CA LYS A 297 -13.52 -9.97 25.33
C LYS A 297 -14.37 -8.96 26.12
N HIS A 298 -14.54 -9.19 27.43
CA HIS A 298 -15.22 -8.24 28.30
C HIS A 298 -14.46 -6.89 28.35
N CYS A 299 -13.15 -6.91 28.62
CA CYS A 299 -12.33 -5.69 28.66
C CYS A 299 -12.36 -4.93 27.31
N ILE A 300 -12.31 -5.67 26.20
CA ILE A 300 -12.40 -5.09 24.85
C ILE A 300 -13.75 -4.39 24.67
N ARG A 301 -14.84 -5.03 25.05
CA ARG A 301 -16.20 -4.48 24.88
C ARG A 301 -16.48 -3.30 25.80
N SER A 302 -16.08 -3.39 27.07
CA SER A 302 -16.43 -2.42 28.12
C SER A 302 -15.50 -1.20 28.13
N ASP A 303 -14.21 -1.39 27.85
CA ASP A 303 -13.18 -0.37 28.05
C ASP A 303 -12.47 -0.01 26.74
N ILE A 304 -11.82 -0.97 26.08
CA ILE A 304 -10.91 -0.69 24.95
C ILE A 304 -11.67 -0.17 23.73
N ALA A 305 -12.73 -0.85 23.30
CA ALA A 305 -13.49 -0.44 22.12
C ALA A 305 -14.16 0.92 22.33
N PRO A 306 -14.83 1.24 23.46
CA PRO A 306 -15.29 2.60 23.74
C PRO A 306 -14.17 3.63 23.80
N CYS A 307 -13.01 3.27 24.36
CA CYS A 307 -11.84 4.12 24.41
C CYS A 307 -11.28 4.42 23.00
N LEU A 308 -11.51 3.56 22.00
CA LEU A 308 -11.05 3.80 20.62
C LEU A 308 -12.18 4.24 19.64
N LYS A 309 -13.47 4.04 19.98
CA LYS A 309 -14.62 4.22 19.05
C LYS A 309 -14.70 5.60 18.40
N ARG A 310 -14.47 6.68 19.16
CA ARG A 310 -14.50 8.06 18.64
C ARG A 310 -13.24 8.46 17.86
N MET A 311 -12.15 7.68 17.93
CA MET A 311 -11.01 7.89 17.05
C MET A 311 -11.29 7.39 15.64
N TYR A 312 -11.92 6.22 15.53
CA TYR A 312 -12.19 5.61 14.23
C TYR A 312 -13.18 6.41 13.39
N THR A 313 -14.14 7.12 13.99
CA THR A 313 -15.06 7.99 13.24
C THR A 313 -14.34 9.15 12.55
N GLY A 314 -13.23 9.65 13.11
CA GLY A 314 -12.37 10.64 12.44
C GLY A 314 -11.47 10.01 11.37
N ILE A 315 -11.02 8.78 11.58
CA ILE A 315 -10.17 8.03 10.65
C ILE A 315 -10.97 7.49 9.45
N CYS A 316 -12.27 7.20 9.58
CA CYS A 316 -13.11 6.75 8.47
C CYS A 316 -13.20 7.80 7.35
N ARG A 317 -13.09 9.10 7.64
CA ARG A 317 -12.94 10.13 6.59
C ARG A 317 -11.63 10.01 5.81
N TYR A 318 -10.56 9.52 6.44
CA TYR A 318 -9.27 9.31 5.78
C TYR A 318 -9.14 7.93 5.12
N LYS A 319 -10.01 6.98 5.49
CA LYS A 319 -9.98 5.62 4.94
C LYS A 319 -10.47 5.57 3.50
N GLU A 320 -11.36 6.49 3.09
CA GLU A 320 -11.77 6.66 1.69
C GLU A 320 -10.62 7.11 0.78
N GLU A 321 -9.60 7.81 1.30
CA GLU A 321 -8.42 8.21 0.51
C GLU A 321 -7.32 7.12 0.43
N PHE A 322 -7.27 6.17 1.37
CA PHE A 322 -6.14 5.22 1.46
C PHE A 322 -6.45 3.79 0.98
N THR A 323 -7.73 3.40 0.84
CA THR A 323 -8.10 2.08 0.28
C THR A 323 -7.83 1.92 -1.22
N PHE A 324 -7.25 2.91 -1.88
CA PHE A 324 -6.89 2.85 -3.30
C PHE A 324 -5.58 2.07 -3.59
N ASN A 325 -4.75 1.72 -2.60
CA ASN A 325 -3.40 1.20 -2.87
C ASN A 325 -3.03 -0.17 -2.25
N GLN A 326 -4.00 -1.02 -1.87
CA GLN A 326 -3.63 -2.37 -1.40
C GLN A 326 -4.70 -3.45 -1.65
N LYS A 327 -4.59 -4.15 -2.78
CA LYS A 327 -5.08 -5.51 -3.08
C LYS A 327 -3.92 -6.21 -3.82
N GLN A 328 -3.57 -7.49 -3.69
CA GLN A 328 -3.95 -8.62 -2.84
C GLN A 328 -2.79 -9.64 -2.96
N THR A 329 -2.50 -10.40 -1.91
CA THR A 329 -2.02 -11.79 -2.06
C THR A 329 -2.83 -12.67 -1.12
N LYS A 330 -3.53 -13.66 -1.68
CA LYS A 330 -4.31 -14.67 -0.95
C LYS A 330 -3.69 -16.05 -1.22
N THR A 331 -3.22 -16.70 -0.16
CA THR A 331 -3.06 -18.16 -0.10
C THR A 331 -3.61 -18.65 1.24
N SER A 332 -4.15 -19.88 1.23
CA SER A 332 -5.17 -20.43 2.14
C SER A 332 -4.69 -20.87 3.54
N ASN A 333 -3.61 -20.31 4.08
CA ASN A 333 -3.19 -20.51 5.49
C ASN A 333 -3.25 -19.20 6.30
N MET A 334 -4.13 -18.28 5.91
CA MET A 334 -4.06 -16.86 6.29
C MET A 334 -4.98 -16.42 7.43
N GLU A 335 -5.85 -17.22 8.05
CA GLU A 335 -6.75 -16.68 9.10
C GLU A 335 -6.01 -16.31 10.40
N THR A 336 -5.02 -17.11 10.80
CA THR A 336 -4.12 -16.77 11.91
C THR A 336 -3.14 -15.67 11.53
N LEU A 337 -2.65 -15.65 10.28
CA LEU A 337 -1.76 -14.60 9.79
C LEU A 337 -2.48 -13.25 9.61
N ILE A 338 -3.76 -13.24 9.24
CA ILE A 338 -4.62 -12.05 9.14
C ILE A 338 -4.87 -11.46 10.53
N THR A 339 -5.02 -12.28 11.56
CA THR A 339 -5.24 -11.77 12.92
C THR A 339 -3.98 -11.12 13.48
N VAL A 340 -2.80 -11.71 13.23
CA VAL A 340 -1.50 -11.15 13.62
C VAL A 340 -1.13 -9.94 12.76
N LYS A 341 -1.33 -10.01 11.44
CA LYS A 341 -1.13 -8.86 10.54
C LYS A 341 -2.09 -7.74 10.89
N ARG A 342 -3.37 -8.00 11.21
CA ARG A 342 -4.30 -6.95 11.66
C ARG A 342 -3.88 -6.37 13.01
N ALA A 343 -3.42 -7.18 13.97
CA ALA A 343 -2.92 -6.66 15.25
C ALA A 343 -1.65 -5.82 15.07
N ILE A 344 -0.69 -6.27 14.24
CA ILE A 344 0.53 -5.53 13.91
C ILE A 344 0.20 -4.27 13.09
N THR A 345 -0.70 -4.36 12.12
CA THR A 345 -1.18 -3.21 11.34
C THR A 345 -1.93 -2.23 12.22
N ILE A 346 -2.72 -2.68 13.20
CA ILE A 346 -3.37 -1.81 14.19
C ILE A 346 -2.30 -1.14 15.05
N VAL A 347 -1.29 -1.86 15.53
CA VAL A 347 -0.19 -1.27 16.32
C VAL A 347 0.62 -0.28 15.49
N ILE A 348 0.99 -0.61 14.25
CA ILE A 348 1.71 0.28 13.32
C ILE A 348 0.84 1.49 12.95
N MET A 349 -0.47 1.31 12.69
CA MET A 349 -1.39 2.42 12.48
C MET A 349 -1.50 3.29 13.73
N LEU A 350 -1.59 2.69 14.92
CA LEU A 350 -1.67 3.42 16.18
C LEU A 350 -0.37 4.18 16.48
N LEU A 351 0.79 3.63 16.14
CA LEU A 351 2.09 4.31 16.25
C LEU A 351 2.24 5.43 15.21
N TYR A 352 1.85 5.18 13.96
CA TYR A 352 1.86 6.20 12.91
C TYR A 352 0.86 7.33 13.18
N LEU A 353 -0.31 6.99 13.72
CA LEU A 353 -1.32 7.95 14.17
C LEU A 353 -0.86 8.68 15.44
N TRP A 354 -0.16 8.02 16.36
CA TRP A 354 0.44 8.66 17.53
C TRP A 354 1.38 9.77 17.09
N GLU A 355 2.36 9.44 16.24
CA GLU A 355 3.38 10.38 15.76
C GLU A 355 2.78 11.55 14.98
N ARG A 356 1.63 11.35 14.31
CA ARG A 356 0.95 12.37 13.50
C ARG A 356 -0.11 13.17 14.27
N ASN A 357 -0.74 12.62 15.31
CA ASN A 357 -1.75 13.30 16.14
C ASN A 357 -1.17 14.09 17.33
N GLU A 358 0.14 14.00 17.57
CA GLU A 358 0.85 14.73 18.64
C GLU A 358 0.53 16.24 18.65
N ARG A 359 0.04 16.80 17.53
CA ARG A 359 -0.24 18.25 17.39
C ARG A 359 -1.70 18.69 17.55
N ARG A 360 -2.72 17.81 17.67
CA ARG A 360 -4.12 18.28 17.53
C ARG A 360 -5.10 18.00 18.66
N ASN A 361 -4.96 16.97 19.51
CA ASN A 361 -5.92 16.72 20.60
C ASN A 361 -5.31 15.88 21.73
N GLY A 362 -4.97 16.50 22.87
CA GLY A 362 -4.44 15.82 24.06
C GLY A 362 -5.33 14.65 24.53
N ASN A 363 -6.65 14.79 24.41
CA ASN A 363 -7.60 13.74 24.80
C ASN A 363 -7.45 12.45 23.96
N CYS A 364 -7.06 12.54 22.68
CA CYS A 364 -6.82 11.34 21.87
C CYS A 364 -5.54 10.63 22.30
N ARG A 365 -4.49 11.40 22.62
CA ARG A 365 -3.21 10.87 23.11
C ARG A 365 -3.40 10.09 24.40
N ASP A 366 -4.13 10.64 25.37
CA ASP A 366 -4.43 9.98 26.64
C ASP A 366 -5.15 8.64 26.45
N ARG A 367 -6.10 8.59 25.52
CA ARG A 367 -6.87 7.38 25.21
C ARG A 367 -6.00 6.28 24.62
N ILE A 368 -5.17 6.61 23.61
CA ILE A 368 -4.25 5.65 23.00
C ILE A 368 -3.21 5.19 24.04
N SER A 369 -2.62 6.15 24.77
CA SER A 369 -1.62 5.89 25.80
C SER A 369 -2.12 4.92 26.87
N SER A 370 -3.36 5.10 27.33
CA SER A 370 -3.97 4.21 28.32
C SER A 370 -4.20 2.79 27.79
N VAL A 371 -4.64 2.65 26.54
CA VAL A 371 -4.80 1.32 25.90
C VAL A 371 -3.43 0.66 25.67
N ILE A 372 -2.41 1.42 25.25
CA ILE A 372 -1.05 0.90 25.06
C ILE A 372 -0.45 0.46 26.39
N SER A 373 -0.64 1.25 27.45
CA SER A 373 -0.18 0.92 28.81
C SER A 373 -0.81 -0.40 29.28
N PHE A 374 -2.11 -0.58 29.06
CA PHE A 374 -2.82 -1.81 29.37
C PHE A 374 -2.24 -3.05 28.66
N TYR A 375 -2.04 -2.99 27.34
CA TYR A 375 -1.46 -4.12 26.59
C TYR A 375 0.02 -4.35 26.89
N SER A 376 0.77 -3.30 27.23
CA SER A 376 2.18 -3.39 27.62
C SER A 376 2.32 -4.11 28.96
N TRP A 377 1.48 -3.75 29.92
CA TRP A 377 1.39 -4.44 31.21
C TRP A 377 0.97 -5.91 31.04
N LEU A 378 -0.05 -6.21 30.22
CA LEU A 378 -0.43 -7.60 29.94
C LEU A 378 0.72 -8.42 29.33
N ARG A 379 1.54 -7.79 28.48
CA ARG A 379 2.73 -8.44 27.92
C ARG A 379 3.79 -8.70 29.00
N GLN A 380 4.03 -7.73 29.87
CA GLN A 380 4.97 -7.88 30.99
C GLN A 380 4.52 -8.99 31.95
N LEU A 381 3.23 -8.99 32.32
CA LEU A 381 2.62 -10.00 33.18
C LEU A 381 2.79 -11.41 32.63
N LYS A 382 2.74 -11.56 31.30
CA LYS A 382 2.97 -12.84 30.64
C LYS A 382 4.44 -13.28 30.64
N VAL A 383 5.38 -12.34 30.52
CA VAL A 383 6.83 -12.64 30.52
C VAL A 383 7.35 -12.93 31.93
N GLN A 384 6.78 -12.28 32.94
CA GLN A 384 7.13 -12.50 34.33
C GLN A 384 6.42 -13.74 34.87
N ASP A 385 6.97 -14.92 34.58
CA ASP A 385 6.24 -16.19 34.73
C ASP A 385 5.80 -16.55 36.16
N ASN A 386 6.21 -15.86 37.25
CA ASN A 386 5.77 -16.21 38.62
C ASN A 386 6.06 -15.19 39.77
N LYS A 387 6.33 -13.90 39.51
CA LYS A 387 6.77 -13.00 40.61
C LYS A 387 5.72 -12.05 41.17
N MET A 388 4.62 -11.81 40.46
CA MET A 388 3.64 -10.80 40.86
C MET A 388 2.54 -11.44 41.71
N ASP A 389 2.26 -10.86 42.88
CA ASP A 389 1.12 -11.30 43.70
C ASP A 389 -0.20 -11.08 42.94
N LEU A 390 -1.17 -11.99 43.13
CA LEU A 390 -2.45 -11.89 42.42
C LEU A 390 -3.18 -10.59 42.76
N ASN A 391 -3.09 -10.13 44.02
CA ASN A 391 -3.75 -8.89 44.42
C ASN A 391 -3.06 -7.68 43.81
N GLU A 392 -1.73 -7.66 43.80
CA GLU A 392 -0.95 -6.60 43.14
C GLU A 392 -1.28 -6.54 41.63
N ALA A 393 -1.39 -7.70 40.98
CA ALA A 393 -1.78 -7.79 39.57
C ALA A 393 -3.21 -7.29 39.33
N TYR A 394 -4.13 -7.59 40.23
CA TYR A 394 -5.52 -7.14 40.13
C TYR A 394 -5.67 -5.64 40.40
N GLU A 395 -4.90 -5.09 41.34
CA GLU A 395 -4.86 -3.67 41.64
C GLU A 395 -4.32 -2.87 40.44
N GLU A 396 -3.22 -3.33 39.84
CA GLU A 396 -2.64 -2.69 38.66
C GLU A 396 -3.58 -2.79 37.44
N PHE A 397 -4.23 -3.95 37.26
CA PHE A 397 -5.29 -4.13 36.26
C PHE A 397 -6.44 -3.12 36.44
N THR A 398 -6.93 -2.98 37.66
CA THR A 398 -8.03 -2.07 38.00
C THR A 398 -7.61 -0.61 37.77
N ARG A 399 -6.38 -0.26 38.16
CA ARG A 399 -5.78 1.05 37.90
C ARG A 399 -5.74 1.37 36.41
N LEU A 400 -5.29 0.44 35.57
CA LEU A 400 -5.23 0.61 34.10
C LEU A 400 -6.61 0.72 33.46
N ARG A 401 -7.61 -0.01 33.96
CA ARG A 401 -9.02 0.13 33.51
C ARG A 401 -9.59 1.49 33.89
N LEU A 402 -9.35 1.95 35.12
CA LEU A 402 -9.74 3.28 35.56
C LEU A 402 -9.06 4.36 34.70
N GLN A 403 -7.78 4.18 34.36
CA GLN A 403 -7.06 5.09 33.47
C GLN A 403 -7.73 5.17 32.08
N MET A 404 -8.09 4.03 31.47
CA MET A 404 -8.85 4.01 30.20
C MET A 404 -10.22 4.68 30.32
N LEU A 405 -10.92 4.48 31.44
CA LEU A 405 -12.21 5.12 31.72
C LEU A 405 -12.07 6.66 31.83
N LEU A 406 -11.08 7.14 32.58
CA LEU A 406 -10.80 8.57 32.75
C LEU A 406 -10.38 9.21 31.42
N SER A 407 -9.54 8.54 30.62
CA SER A 407 -9.19 9.01 29.27
C SER A 407 -10.41 9.06 28.35
N ARG A 408 -11.33 8.09 28.44
CA ARG A 408 -12.58 8.07 27.67
C ARG A 408 -13.46 9.26 28.01
N MET A 409 -13.51 9.66 29.28
CA MET A 409 -14.24 10.84 29.75
C MET A 409 -13.50 12.16 29.49
N GLY A 410 -12.23 12.12 29.07
CA GLY A 410 -11.38 13.32 28.90
C GLY A 410 -10.93 13.94 30.22
N ALA A 411 -10.99 13.21 31.33
CA ALA A 411 -10.66 13.69 32.67
C ALA A 411 -9.21 13.37 33.09
N LEU A 412 -8.51 12.48 32.36
CA LEU A 412 -7.20 11.97 32.79
C LEU A 412 -6.15 13.09 32.94
N SER A 413 -5.98 13.93 31.92
CA SER A 413 -5.04 15.06 31.96
C SER A 413 -5.32 16.03 33.12
N CYS A 414 -6.60 16.32 33.42
CA CYS A 414 -6.97 17.22 34.51
C CYS A 414 -6.55 16.65 35.87
N LEU A 415 -6.77 15.35 36.07
CA LEU A 415 -6.47 14.66 37.32
C LEU A 415 -4.96 14.51 37.54
N LEU A 416 -4.20 14.20 36.48
CA LEU A 416 -2.74 14.13 36.55
C LEU A 416 -2.09 15.49 36.82
N ASN A 417 -2.61 16.56 36.21
CA ASN A 417 -2.10 17.91 36.46
C ASN A 417 -2.39 18.37 37.89
N HIS A 418 -3.50 17.95 38.50
CA HIS A 418 -3.79 18.26 39.90
C HIS A 418 -2.78 17.56 40.84
N LEU A 419 -2.52 16.27 40.60
CA LEU A 419 -1.56 15.48 41.39
C LEU A 419 -0.09 15.90 41.24
N GLN A 420 0.26 16.67 40.19
CA GLN A 420 1.61 17.21 40.01
C GLN A 420 1.82 18.58 40.67
N ASN A 421 0.73 19.26 41.04
CA ASN A 421 0.78 20.61 41.63
C ASN A 421 0.55 20.60 43.15
N ASP A 422 0.17 19.46 43.72
CA ASP A 422 0.14 19.17 45.16
C ASP A 422 1.41 18.40 45.55
#